data_AF-A0A6V8SFJ8-F1
#
_entry.id   AF-A0A6V8SFJ8-F1
#
_cell.length_a   1.000
_cell.length_b   1.000
_cell.length_c   1.000
_cell.angle_alpha   90.00
_cell.angle_beta   90.00
_cell.angle_gamma   90.00
#
_symmetry.space_group_name_H-M   'P 1'
#
loop_
_entity.id
_entity.type
_entity.pdbx_description
1 polymer ?
#
loop_
_entity_poly.entity_id
_entity_poly.type
_entity_poly.pdbx_seq_one_letter_code
_entity_poly.pdbx_strand_id
1 'polypeptide(L)' 'MEKSHVDMEKLNGIAEGEHFEFRDVVSATLPKNEHAQDGAIFNKEVEEGVYKNIVVINEDVDHVRYKKV' A
#
# COMPACT_ATOMS: atom_id res chain seq x y z
N MET A 1 15.01 5.88 -8.64
CA MET A 1 13.53 5.83 -8.71
C MET A 1 13.26 4.73 -9.73
N GLU A 2 12.58 3.63 -9.45
CA GLU A 2 11.55 3.29 -8.47
C GLU A 2 11.80 1.84 -8.01
N LYS A 3 11.60 1.54 -6.72
CA LYS A 3 11.32 0.16 -6.32
C LYS A 3 9.81 0.09 -6.26
N SER A 4 9.16 -0.26 -7.39
CA SER A 4 7.71 -0.39 -7.47
C SER A 4 7.29 -1.64 -6.71
N HIS A 5 7.36 -1.57 -5.38
CA HIS A 5 6.88 -2.60 -4.49
C HIS A 5 5.35 -2.65 -4.47
N VAL A 6 4.74 -1.60 -5.01
CA VAL A 6 3.34 -1.48 -5.38
C VAL A 6 3.19 -1.70 -6.89
N ASP A 7 2.16 -2.45 -7.25
CA ASP A 7 1.59 -2.56 -8.58
C ASP A 7 0.59 -1.41 -8.78
N MET A 8 0.98 -0.45 -9.62
CA MET A 8 0.16 0.74 -9.88
C MET A 8 -1.14 0.42 -10.61
N GLU A 9 -1.23 -0.67 -11.38
CA GLU A 9 -2.49 -1.06 -12.02
C GLU A 9 -3.50 -1.52 -10.98
N LYS A 10 -3.06 -2.33 -10.02
CA LYS A 10 -3.89 -2.75 -8.89
C LYS A 10 -4.33 -1.56 -8.04
N LEU A 11 -3.39 -0.68 -7.70
CA LEU A 11 -3.69 0.51 -6.90
C LEU A 11 -4.66 1.47 -7.62
N ASN A 12 -4.51 1.64 -8.92
CA ASN A 12 -5.42 2.46 -9.72
C ASN A 12 -6.80 1.84 -9.86
N GLY A 13 -6.91 0.50 -9.82
CA GLY A 13 -8.17 -0.23 -9.83
C GLY A 13 -9.03 -0.07 -8.58
N ILE A 14 -8.44 0.35 -7.45
CA ILE A 14 -9.18 0.60 -6.20
C ILE A 14 -10.01 1.87 -6.34
N ALA A 15 -11.29 1.82 -5.95
CA ALA A 15 -12.18 2.97 -6.02
C ALA A 15 -11.88 3.98 -4.90
N GLU A 16 -12.22 5.26 -5.14
CA GLU A 16 -12.18 6.28 -4.08
C GLU A 16 -13.16 5.90 -2.96
N GLY A 17 -12.72 6.04 -1.70
CA GLY A 17 -13.46 5.63 -0.51
C GLY A 17 -13.29 4.16 -0.12
N GLU A 18 -12.66 3.34 -0.96
CA GLU A 18 -12.44 1.92 -0.70
C GLU A 18 -11.22 1.67 0.20
N HIS A 19 -11.33 0.64 1.04
CA HIS A 19 -10.25 0.20 1.93
C HIS A 19 -9.48 -0.94 1.28
N PHE A 20 -8.17 -0.98 1.50
CA PHE A 20 -7.30 -2.02 0.98
C PHE A 20 -6.10 -2.25 1.90
N GLU A 21 -5.38 -3.34 1.66
CA GLU A 21 -4.14 -3.67 2.34
C GLU A 21 -2.97 -3.72 1.34
N PHE A 22 -1.73 -3.66 1.84
CA PHE A 22 -0.55 -3.72 0.99
C PHE A 22 -0.53 -4.98 0.10
N ARG A 23 -1.01 -6.12 0.61
CA ARG A 23 -1.10 -7.38 -0.17
C ARG A 23 -1.99 -7.28 -1.41
N ASP A 24 -2.95 -6.36 -1.43
CA ASP A 24 -3.87 -6.19 -2.56
C ASP A 24 -3.20 -5.45 -3.72
N VAL A 25 -2.20 -4.63 -3.39
CA VAL A 25 -1.48 -3.78 -4.33
C VAL A 25 -0.01 -4.15 -4.50
N VAL A 26 0.52 -5.16 -3.78
CA VAL A 26 1.93 -5.57 -3.91
C VAL A 26 2.22 -6.08 -5.32
N SER A 27 3.39 -5.72 -5.84
CA SER A 27 3.86 -6.22 -7.13
C SER A 27 4.03 -7.73 -7.11
N ALA A 28 3.45 -8.40 -8.11
CA ALA A 28 3.56 -9.86 -8.26
C ALA A 28 4.98 -10.32 -8.62
N THR A 29 5.85 -9.41 -9.06
CA THR A 29 7.24 -9.71 -9.40
C THR A 29 8.15 -9.75 -8.17
N LEU A 30 7.66 -9.30 -7.00
CA LEU A 30 8.43 -9.31 -5.76
C LEU A 30 8.34 -10.65 -5.02
N PRO A 31 9.46 -11.16 -4.49
CA PRO A 31 9.47 -12.41 -3.77
C PRO A 31 8.84 -12.24 -2.38
N LYS A 32 8.06 -13.25 -1.96
CA LYS A 32 7.23 -13.18 -0.73
C LYS A 32 8.00 -12.91 0.55
N ASN A 33 9.27 -13.28 0.61
CA ASN A 33 10.15 -13.04 1.76
C ASN A 33 10.50 -11.55 1.95
N GLU A 34 10.33 -10.72 0.92
CA GLU A 34 10.59 -9.27 0.98
C GLU A 34 9.32 -8.46 1.29
N HIS A 35 8.13 -9.06 1.17
CA HIS A 35 6.83 -8.38 1.32
C HIS A 35 6.65 -7.68 2.68
N ALA A 36 7.26 -8.20 3.75
CA ALA A 36 7.20 -7.56 5.07
C ALA A 36 7.99 -6.23 5.09
N GLN A 37 9.17 -6.21 4.47
CA GLN A 37 9.99 -5.01 4.34
C GLN A 37 9.33 -4.03 3.38
N ASP A 38 8.80 -4.52 2.26
CA ASP A 38 8.10 -3.70 1.27
C ASP A 38 6.83 -3.06 1.82
N GLY A 39 6.06 -3.78 2.64
CA GLY A 39 4.89 -3.22 3.33
C GLY A 39 5.26 -2.10 4.30
N ALA A 40 6.40 -2.23 5.01
CA ALA A 40 6.90 -1.16 5.88
C ALA A 40 7.36 0.08 5.08
N ILE A 41 7.97 -0.13 3.91
CA ILE A 41 8.34 0.96 3.00
C ILE A 41 7.08 1.66 2.50
N PHE A 42 6.09 0.90 2.01
CA PHE A 42 4.82 1.46 1.53
C PHE A 42 4.12 2.27 2.61
N ASN A 43 4.03 1.75 3.84
CA ASN A 43 3.41 2.47 4.94
C ASN A 43 4.09 3.83 5.17
N LYS A 44 5.43 3.84 5.21
CA LYS A 44 6.20 5.07 5.39
C LYS A 44 6.00 6.05 4.23
N GLU A 45 5.93 5.57 2.99
CA GLU A 45 5.69 6.42 1.82
C GLU A 45 4.28 7.06 1.87
N VAL A 46 3.26 6.33 2.31
CA VAL A 46 1.92 6.89 2.53
C VAL A 46 1.94 7.93 3.65
N GLU A 47 2.59 7.66 4.77
CA GLU A 47 2.74 8.60 5.91
C GLU A 47 3.52 9.87 5.52
N GLU A 48 4.53 9.75 4.64
CA GLU A 48 5.31 10.87 4.10
C GLU A 48 4.59 11.65 2.99
N GLY A 49 3.39 11.20 2.58
CA GLY A 49 2.58 11.86 1.57
C GLY A 49 3.06 11.67 0.13
N VAL A 50 3.85 10.61 -0.14
CA VAL A 50 4.22 10.19 -1.50
C VAL A 50 2.96 9.84 -2.29
N TYR A 51 2.03 9.14 -1.65
CA TYR A 51 0.70 8.84 -2.19
C TYR A 51 -0.34 9.83 -1.65
N LYS A 52 -0.57 10.92 -2.39
CA LYS A 52 -1.44 12.02 -1.95
C LYS A 52 -2.92 11.65 -1.79
N ASN A 53 -3.35 10.57 -2.43
CA ASN A 53 -4.72 10.07 -2.47
C ASN A 53 -4.88 8.78 -1.66
N ILE A 54 -3.98 8.51 -0.72
CA ILE A 54 -4.02 7.35 0.16
C ILE A 54 -3.78 7.83 1.59
N VAL A 55 -4.55 7.32 2.53
CA VAL A 55 -4.36 7.55 3.96
C VAL A 55 -4.23 6.23 4.70
N VAL A 56 -3.39 6.20 5.74
CA VAL A 56 -3.32 5.07 6.67
C VAL A 56 -4.51 5.12 7.61
N ILE A 57 -5.21 4.00 7.73
CA ILE A 57 -6.31 3.81 8.66
C ILE A 57 -5.81 2.95 9.81
N ASN A 58 -5.48 3.60 10.93
CA ASN A 58 -5.19 2.96 12.20
C ASN A 58 -6.49 2.75 12.99
N GLU A 59 -7.38 1.92 12.46
CA GLU A 59 -8.40 1.29 13.29
C GLU A 59 -7.71 0.11 14.00
N ASP A 60 -8.09 -0.21 15.25
CA ASP A 60 -7.47 -1.28 16.07
C ASP A 60 -7.57 -2.68 15.42
N VAL A 61 -6.80 -2.92 14.36
CA VAL A 61 -6.69 -4.18 13.63
C VAL A 61 -5.23 -4.64 13.63
N ASP A 62 -5.04 -5.95 13.72
CA ASP A 62 -3.73 -6.63 13.69
C ASP A 62 -2.88 -6.33 12.43
N HIS A 63 -3.47 -5.66 11.43
CA HIS A 63 -2.86 -5.33 10.15
C HIS A 63 -3.16 -3.89 9.72
N VAL A 64 -2.16 -3.25 9.11
CA VAL A 64 -2.28 -1.89 8.57
C VAL A 64 -3.25 -1.90 7.39
N ARG A 65 -4.25 -1.01 7.43
CA ARG A 65 -5.18 -0.76 6.33
C ARG A 65 -4.98 0.63 5.76
N TYR A 66 -5.29 0.75 4.49
CA TYR A 66 -5.22 2.00 3.73
C TYR A 66 -6.60 2.32 3.17
N LYS A 67 -6.86 3.60 2.95
CA LYS A 67 -8.05 4.07 2.25
C LYS A 67 -7.65 5.00 1.12
N LYS A 68 -8.24 4.78 -0.05
CA LYS A 68 -8.09 5.72 -1.17
C LYS A 68 -9.04 6.90 -0.97
N VAL A 69 -8.52 8.11 -1.08
CA VAL A 69 -9.26 9.37 -0.86
C VAL A 69 -9.21 10.28 -2.09
#